data_AF-A0A0K8QN29-F1
#
_entry.id   AF-A0A0K8QN29-F1
#
_cell.length_a   1.000
_cell.length_b   1.000
_cell.length_c   1.000
_cell.angle_alpha   90.00
_cell.angle_beta   90.00
_cell.angle_gamma   90.00
#
_symmetry.space_group_name_H-M   'P 1'
#
loop_
_entity.id
_entity.type
_entity.pdbx_description
1 polymer ?
#
loop_
_entity_poly.entity_id
_entity_poly.type
_entity_poly.pdbx_seq_one_letter_code
_entity_poly.pdbx_strand_id
1 'polypeptide(L)'
;MRAGIAATIVLAAGLGAGCSIVPALPQPAQEPTLAEAAARLAQRTPCCRDWSELDFDTRLPAEPRRFRFDDPMPVVEIGGQRSYALALRLPASEKPYAVLFKAELSGRWLRSSYLFAPTAVLLDADLRPLRTVDVPLCESIGLTEATTGAFGRLDVDDPAARYLVVASLASQLAATTYWEQSPAGLGNDILIGGGAALGKSAPMSASGSFQIPHGPAGVLYVGRLTPKYERVLSDAICGKPDTGQGLLKDLRGALGKPF
;
A
#
# COMPACT_ATOMS: atom_id res chain seq x y z
N MET A 1 68.97 5.33 -55.94
CA MET A 1 69.90 4.65 -55.02
C MET A 1 69.09 4.02 -53.90
N ARG A 2 69.38 2.76 -53.57
CA ARG A 2 68.66 1.92 -52.60
C ARG A 2 68.97 2.37 -51.16
N ALA A 3 67.94 2.50 -50.33
CA ALA A 3 68.01 2.48 -48.86
C ALA A 3 66.73 1.76 -48.42
N GLY A 4 66.72 0.67 -47.65
CA GLY A 4 67.60 0.30 -46.55
C GLY A 4 66.72 0.23 -45.30
N ILE A 5 66.04 -0.91 -45.11
CA ILE A 5 65.05 -1.15 -44.06
C ILE A 5 65.76 -1.21 -42.69
N ALA A 6 65.32 -0.38 -41.74
CA ALA A 6 65.64 -0.53 -40.32
C ALA A 6 64.34 -0.82 -39.57
N ALA A 7 64.18 -2.06 -39.09
CA ALA A 7 63.05 -2.49 -38.30
C ALA A 7 63.29 -2.13 -36.83
N THR A 8 62.51 -1.19 -36.29
CA THR A 8 62.47 -0.88 -34.86
C THR A 8 61.29 -1.60 -34.23
N ILE A 9 61.58 -2.60 -33.38
CA ILE A 9 60.58 -3.29 -32.57
C ILE A 9 60.22 -2.35 -31.41
N VAL A 10 59.01 -1.81 -31.41
CA VAL A 10 58.42 -1.07 -30.28
C VAL A 10 57.59 -2.06 -29.48
N LEU A 11 58.06 -2.40 -28.28
CA LEU A 11 57.25 -3.06 -27.25
C LEU A 11 56.27 -2.03 -26.68
N ALA A 12 55.00 -2.12 -27.07
CA ALA A 12 53.92 -1.37 -26.45
C ALA A 12 53.41 -2.14 -25.21
N ALA A 13 53.78 -1.68 -24.02
CA ALA A 13 53.16 -2.10 -22.77
C ALA A 13 51.74 -1.51 -22.69
N GLY A 14 50.73 -2.36 -22.93
CA GLY A 14 49.33 -2.00 -22.74
C GLY A 14 48.98 -1.93 -21.26
N LEU A 15 49.00 -0.72 -20.68
CA LEU A 15 48.36 -0.43 -19.40
C LEU A 15 46.84 -0.40 -19.62
N GLY A 16 46.16 -1.43 -19.12
CA GLY A 16 44.71 -1.53 -19.12
C GLY A 16 44.08 -0.45 -18.23
N ALA A 17 43.63 0.64 -18.84
CA ALA A 17 42.66 1.56 -18.25
C ALA A 17 41.25 1.09 -18.61
N GLY A 18 40.81 -0.01 -18.00
CA GLY A 18 39.42 -0.45 -18.05
C GLY A 18 38.57 0.43 -17.13
N CYS A 19 38.14 1.60 -17.60
CA CYS A 19 37.04 2.34 -16.97
C CYS A 19 35.78 1.48 -17.05
N SER A 20 35.55 0.68 -16.02
CA SER A 20 34.29 -0.02 -15.81
C SER A 20 33.25 1.03 -15.43
N ILE A 21 32.58 1.59 -16.43
CA ILE A 21 31.37 2.38 -16.22
C ILE A 21 30.31 1.37 -15.82
N VAL A 22 30.15 1.14 -14.52
CA VAL A 22 29.00 0.40 -14.00
C VAL A 22 27.78 1.26 -14.32
N PRO A 23 26.83 0.79 -15.15
CA PRO A 23 25.61 1.54 -15.40
C PRO A 23 24.92 1.78 -14.05
N ALA A 24 24.68 3.03 -13.70
CA ALA A 24 23.87 3.35 -12.53
C ALA A 24 22.51 2.69 -12.74
N LEU A 25 22.15 1.76 -11.84
CA LEU A 25 20.82 1.19 -11.84
C LEU A 25 19.81 2.34 -11.69
N PRO A 26 18.68 2.32 -12.43
CA PRO A 26 17.62 3.29 -12.25
C PRO A 26 17.25 3.35 -10.77
N GLN A 27 17.38 4.52 -10.15
CA GLN A 27 16.86 4.66 -8.80
C GLN A 27 15.35 4.47 -8.85
N PRO A 28 14.75 3.69 -7.92
CA PRO A 28 13.32 3.58 -7.84
C PRO A 28 12.72 4.99 -7.70
N ALA A 29 11.65 5.25 -8.45
CA ALA A 29 10.98 6.55 -8.42
C ALA A 29 10.62 6.89 -6.96
N GLN A 30 10.99 8.08 -6.52
CA GLN A 30 10.73 8.50 -5.15
C GLN A 30 9.23 8.77 -4.98
N GLU A 31 8.58 8.00 -4.10
CA GLU A 31 7.19 8.25 -3.68
C GLU A 31 7.09 9.66 -3.05
N PRO A 32 6.04 10.43 -3.35
CA PRO A 32 5.86 11.76 -2.77
C PRO A 32 5.65 11.66 -1.27
N THR A 33 6.17 12.63 -0.52
CA THR A 33 5.86 12.81 0.90
C THR A 33 4.38 13.12 1.10
N LEU A 34 3.87 12.94 2.32
CA LEU A 34 2.46 13.27 2.65
C LEU A 34 2.10 14.72 2.29
N ALA A 35 3.01 15.67 2.58
CA ALA A 35 2.81 17.08 2.28
C ALA A 35 2.78 17.35 0.77
N GLU A 36 3.66 16.71 -0.01
CA GLU A 36 3.66 16.83 -1.47
C GLU A 36 2.41 16.19 -2.08
N ALA A 37 1.95 15.05 -1.58
CA ALA A 37 0.72 14.39 -2.01
C ALA A 37 -0.50 15.29 -1.77
N ALA A 38 -0.60 15.91 -0.59
CA ALA A 38 -1.66 16.86 -0.27
C ALA A 38 -1.60 18.11 -1.17
N ALA A 39 -0.42 18.69 -1.36
CA ALA A 39 -0.23 19.85 -2.22
C ALA A 39 -0.61 19.55 -3.68
N ARG A 40 -0.27 18.35 -4.18
CA ARG A 40 -0.66 17.90 -5.52
C ARG A 40 -2.17 17.83 -5.65
N LEU A 41 -2.87 17.14 -4.74
CA LEU A 41 -4.34 17.07 -4.77
C LEU A 41 -4.98 18.46 -4.72
N ALA A 42 -4.46 19.38 -3.90
CA ALA A 42 -4.97 20.75 -3.79
C ALA A 42 -4.84 21.58 -5.10
N GLN A 43 -3.94 21.19 -6.01
CA GLN A 43 -3.77 21.85 -7.30
C GLN A 43 -4.62 21.23 -8.42
N ARG A 44 -5.24 20.08 -8.17
CA ARG A 44 -6.05 19.37 -9.17
C ARG A 44 -7.42 20.00 -9.33
N THR A 45 -7.84 20.22 -10.57
CA THR A 45 -9.22 20.61 -10.88
C THR A 45 -10.16 19.43 -10.64
N PRO A 46 -11.20 19.57 -9.78
CA PRO A 46 -12.21 18.54 -9.63
C PRO A 46 -12.99 18.33 -10.92
N CYS A 47 -13.24 17.08 -11.30
CA CYS A 47 -14.18 16.76 -12.37
C CYS A 47 -15.62 16.82 -11.91
N CYS A 48 -15.81 16.55 -10.61
CA CYS A 48 -17.05 15.99 -10.12
C CYS A 48 -17.38 16.58 -8.74
N ARG A 49 -18.62 17.01 -8.55
CA ARG A 49 -19.15 17.55 -7.27
C ARG A 49 -20.26 16.69 -6.67
N ASP A 50 -20.67 15.65 -7.39
CA ASP A 50 -21.62 14.63 -6.96
C ASP A 50 -21.12 13.24 -7.38
N TRP A 51 -21.54 12.20 -6.66
CA TRP A 51 -21.15 10.82 -6.98
C TRP A 51 -21.66 10.35 -8.33
N SER A 52 -22.79 10.91 -8.78
CA SER A 52 -23.43 10.59 -10.05
C SER A 52 -22.64 11.05 -11.29
N GLU A 53 -21.67 11.96 -11.11
CA GLU A 53 -20.84 12.52 -12.18
C GLU A 53 -19.60 11.65 -12.48
N LEU A 54 -19.36 10.60 -11.68
CA LEU A 54 -18.26 9.66 -11.88
C LEU A 54 -18.56 8.62 -12.96
N ASP A 55 -17.51 8.09 -13.58
CA ASP A 55 -17.60 6.98 -14.53
C ASP A 55 -17.53 5.62 -13.83
N PHE A 56 -18.58 4.81 -13.99
CA PHE A 56 -18.72 3.47 -13.41
C PHE A 56 -18.54 2.34 -14.42
N ASP A 57 -17.73 2.53 -15.47
CA ASP A 57 -17.41 1.48 -16.44
C ASP A 57 -16.46 0.41 -15.89
N THR A 58 -15.68 0.74 -14.86
CA THR A 58 -14.82 -0.23 -14.20
C THR A 58 -15.65 -1.16 -13.31
N ARG A 59 -15.60 -2.46 -13.55
CA ARG A 59 -16.25 -3.46 -12.68
C ARG A 59 -15.39 -3.77 -11.47
N LEU A 60 -16.02 -4.07 -10.34
CA LEU A 60 -15.35 -4.62 -9.17
C LEU A 60 -14.57 -5.90 -9.56
N PRO A 61 -13.25 -5.94 -9.36
CA PRO A 61 -12.46 -7.12 -9.66
C PRO A 61 -12.88 -8.34 -8.84
N ALA A 62 -12.84 -9.53 -9.46
CA ALA A 62 -13.11 -10.80 -8.77
C ALA A 62 -12.06 -11.15 -7.70
N GLU A 63 -10.87 -10.57 -7.81
CA GLU A 63 -9.78 -10.64 -6.82
C GLU A 63 -9.15 -9.25 -6.66
N PRO A 64 -8.50 -8.93 -5.54
CA PRO A 64 -7.89 -7.62 -5.30
C PRO A 64 -6.91 -7.22 -6.40
N ARG A 65 -7.19 -6.11 -7.09
CA ARG A 65 -6.31 -5.50 -8.09
C ARG A 65 -5.76 -4.19 -7.58
N ARG A 66 -4.52 -3.90 -7.93
CA ARG A 66 -3.81 -2.66 -7.59
C ARG A 66 -4.41 -1.47 -8.32
N PHE A 67 -4.75 -0.43 -7.56
CA PHE A 67 -5.09 0.91 -8.06
C PHE A 67 -4.16 1.92 -7.40
N ARG A 68 -3.77 2.95 -8.16
CA ARG A 68 -2.96 4.05 -7.66
C ARG A 68 -3.83 5.29 -7.62
N PHE A 69 -3.98 5.86 -6.43
CA PHE A 69 -4.75 7.06 -6.14
C PHE A 69 -3.83 8.27 -6.32
N ASP A 70 -3.60 8.58 -7.58
CA ASP A 70 -2.87 9.74 -8.06
C ASP A 70 -3.28 9.96 -9.52
N ASP A 71 -2.50 10.73 -10.27
CA ASP A 71 -2.80 11.00 -11.68
C ASP A 71 -2.66 9.71 -12.51
N PRO A 72 -3.65 9.35 -13.36
CA PRO A 72 -4.72 10.20 -13.91
C PRO A 72 -6.11 10.05 -13.23
N MET A 73 -6.20 9.52 -12.01
CA MET A 73 -7.48 9.27 -11.34
C MET A 73 -8.34 10.55 -11.21
N PRO A 74 -9.67 10.47 -11.41
CA PRO A 74 -10.54 11.63 -11.27
C PRO A 74 -10.51 12.16 -9.84
N VAL A 75 -10.75 13.47 -9.73
CA VAL A 75 -10.78 14.19 -8.47
C VAL A 75 -12.20 14.68 -8.21
N VAL A 76 -12.76 14.30 -7.08
CA VAL A 76 -14.06 14.77 -6.60
C VAL A 76 -13.87 15.94 -5.64
N GLU A 77 -14.85 16.84 -5.58
CA GLU A 77 -14.96 17.87 -4.54
C GLU A 77 -16.37 17.85 -3.94
N ILE A 78 -16.53 17.10 -2.85
CA ILE A 78 -17.83 16.83 -2.23
C ILE A 78 -17.80 17.35 -0.79
N GLY A 79 -18.79 18.18 -0.44
CA GLY A 79 -18.82 18.83 0.88
C GLY A 79 -17.60 19.73 1.15
N GLY A 80 -17.01 20.31 0.10
CA GLY A 80 -15.79 21.13 0.19
C GLY A 80 -14.50 20.33 0.41
N GLN A 81 -14.56 18.99 0.35
CA GLN A 81 -13.41 18.12 0.50
C GLN A 81 -13.03 17.53 -0.85
N ARG A 82 -11.75 17.65 -1.18
CA ARG A 82 -11.18 17.10 -2.40
C ARG A 82 -10.58 15.73 -2.15
N SER A 83 -10.77 14.80 -3.08
CA SER A 83 -10.16 13.46 -3.00
C SER A 83 -10.01 12.84 -4.39
N TYR A 84 -9.01 11.97 -4.57
CA TYR A 84 -9.01 11.06 -5.71
C TYR A 84 -10.10 10.02 -5.51
N ALA A 85 -10.83 9.67 -6.58
CA ALA A 85 -11.94 8.74 -6.50
C ALA A 85 -11.80 7.58 -7.49
N LEU A 86 -12.05 6.37 -6.99
CA LEU A 86 -12.25 5.17 -7.80
C LEU A 86 -13.72 4.79 -7.77
N ALA A 87 -14.37 4.79 -8.93
CA ALA A 87 -15.75 4.37 -9.10
C ALA A 87 -15.81 2.96 -9.70
N LEU A 88 -16.57 2.07 -9.07
CA LEU A 88 -16.68 0.67 -9.42
C LEU A 88 -18.14 0.23 -9.54
N ARG A 89 -18.45 -0.50 -10.60
CA ARG A 89 -19.71 -1.24 -10.75
C ARG A 89 -19.65 -2.54 -9.98
N LEU A 90 -20.60 -2.75 -9.09
CA LEU A 90 -20.71 -3.98 -8.31
C LEU A 90 -21.34 -5.10 -9.16
N PRO A 91 -20.96 -6.37 -8.92
CA PRO A 91 -21.60 -7.49 -9.59
C PRO A 91 -23.08 -7.58 -9.20
N ALA A 92 -23.91 -7.96 -10.16
CA ALA A 92 -25.32 -8.27 -9.92
C ALA A 92 -25.54 -9.64 -9.23
N SER A 93 -24.47 -10.37 -8.91
CA SER A 93 -24.52 -11.66 -8.24
C SER A 93 -25.27 -11.58 -6.91
N GLU A 94 -25.72 -12.73 -6.42
CA GLU A 94 -26.34 -12.82 -5.10
C GLU A 94 -25.41 -12.26 -4.02
N LYS A 95 -25.98 -11.39 -3.20
CA LYS A 95 -25.41 -10.86 -1.97
C LYS A 95 -25.81 -11.81 -0.82
N PRO A 96 -25.02 -11.92 0.25
CA PRO A 96 -23.89 -11.05 0.62
C PRO A 96 -22.56 -11.45 -0.02
N TYR A 97 -21.68 -10.47 -0.19
CA TYR A 97 -20.25 -10.70 -0.38
C TYR A 97 -19.47 -9.55 0.27
N ALA A 98 -18.15 -9.69 0.38
CA ALA A 98 -17.29 -8.64 0.92
C ALA A 98 -16.32 -8.11 -0.14
N VAL A 99 -15.95 -6.83 0.01
CA VAL A 99 -14.88 -6.16 -0.72
C VAL A 99 -13.68 -6.05 0.20
N LEU A 100 -12.52 -6.49 -0.28
CA LEU A 100 -11.24 -6.31 0.37
C LEU A 100 -10.60 -5.00 -0.07
N PHE A 101 -10.00 -4.31 0.90
CA PHE A 101 -9.07 -3.22 0.70
C PHE A 101 -7.70 -3.63 1.24
N LYS A 102 -6.65 -3.39 0.47
CA LYS A 102 -5.27 -3.49 0.97
C LYS A 102 -4.50 -2.24 0.57
N ALA A 103 -4.14 -1.42 1.54
CA ALA A 103 -3.30 -0.26 1.35
C ALA A 103 -1.82 -0.64 1.49
N GLU A 104 -0.97 -0.02 0.67
CA GLU A 104 0.49 -0.12 0.79
C GLU A 104 1.05 1.17 1.39
N LEU A 105 2.14 1.04 2.13
CA LEU A 105 2.87 2.19 2.67
C LEU A 105 3.46 3.01 1.53
N SER A 106 3.08 4.28 1.46
CA SER A 106 3.71 5.27 0.58
C SER A 106 4.89 5.91 1.30
N GLY A 107 6.10 5.70 0.81
CA GLY A 107 7.34 6.25 1.36
C GLY A 107 8.38 5.18 1.68
N ARG A 108 9.65 5.59 1.75
CA ARG A 108 10.79 4.66 1.89
C ARG A 108 10.99 4.11 3.31
N TRP A 109 10.62 4.87 4.32
CA TRP A 109 10.84 4.53 5.73
C TRP A 109 9.54 4.65 6.50
N LEU A 110 9.26 3.68 7.36
CA LEU A 110 8.00 3.61 8.11
C LEU A 110 7.64 4.93 8.84
N ARG A 111 8.62 5.56 9.50
CA ARG A 111 8.45 6.84 10.22
C ARG A 111 8.06 8.03 9.35
N SER A 112 8.25 7.93 8.04
CA SER A 112 7.94 8.96 7.05
C SER A 112 6.91 8.48 6.04
N SER A 113 6.34 7.29 6.27
CA SER A 113 5.34 6.71 5.39
C SER A 113 3.94 7.17 5.79
N TYR A 114 3.01 7.06 4.84
CA TYR A 114 1.58 7.22 5.07
C TYR A 114 0.81 6.14 4.29
N LEU A 115 -0.48 6.02 4.53
CA LEU A 115 -1.37 5.09 3.83
C LEU A 115 -2.49 5.85 3.12
N PHE A 116 -2.89 5.38 1.94
CA PHE A 116 -4.20 5.74 1.43
C PHE A 116 -5.27 4.95 2.20
N ALA A 117 -6.04 5.63 3.05
CA ALA A 117 -7.10 5.00 3.83
C ALA A 117 -8.48 5.23 3.20
N PRO A 118 -9.21 4.15 2.85
CA PRO A 118 -10.43 4.30 2.07
C PRO A 118 -11.65 4.65 2.93
N THR A 119 -12.38 5.66 2.49
CA THR A 119 -13.81 5.80 2.70
C THR A 119 -14.54 5.17 1.51
N ALA A 120 -15.43 4.23 1.79
CA ALA A 120 -16.26 3.54 0.81
C ALA A 120 -17.69 4.10 0.82
N VAL A 121 -18.21 4.46 -0.35
CA VAL A 121 -19.59 4.90 -0.54
C VAL A 121 -20.32 3.90 -1.43
N LEU A 122 -21.28 3.18 -0.87
CA LEU A 122 -22.17 2.30 -1.61
C LEU A 122 -23.32 3.12 -2.20
N LEU A 123 -23.59 2.93 -3.49
CA LEU A 123 -24.66 3.62 -4.21
C LEU A 123 -25.68 2.62 -4.77
N ASP A 124 -26.93 3.05 -4.89
CA ASP A 124 -28.00 2.32 -5.57
C ASP A 124 -27.96 2.48 -7.10
N ALA A 125 -28.99 2.00 -7.80
CA ALA A 125 -29.09 2.10 -9.25
C ALA A 125 -29.23 3.54 -9.77
N ASP A 126 -29.76 4.43 -8.94
CA ASP A 126 -29.97 5.86 -9.24
C ASP A 126 -28.77 6.71 -8.77
N LEU A 127 -27.65 6.07 -8.42
CA LEU A 127 -26.41 6.68 -7.92
C LEU A 127 -26.58 7.45 -6.60
N ARG A 128 -27.61 7.10 -5.81
CA ARG A 128 -27.85 7.69 -4.49
C ARG A 128 -27.05 6.94 -3.43
N PRO A 129 -26.42 7.64 -2.46
CA PRO A 129 -25.73 7.00 -1.35
C PRO A 129 -26.66 6.15 -0.49
N LEU A 130 -26.35 4.86 -0.38
CA LEU A 130 -26.97 3.93 0.55
C LEU A 130 -26.22 3.89 1.89
N ARG A 131 -24.88 3.88 1.82
CA ARG A 131 -24.01 3.78 2.99
C ARG A 131 -22.64 4.37 2.71
N THR A 132 -22.13 5.17 3.64
CA THR A 132 -20.75 5.67 3.65
C THR A 132 -20.02 5.07 4.84
N VAL A 133 -18.86 4.47 4.61
CA VAL A 133 -18.07 3.77 5.63
C VAL A 133 -16.62 4.18 5.53
N ASP A 134 -16.05 4.70 6.60
CA ASP A 134 -14.60 4.76 6.75
C ASP A 134 -14.10 3.36 7.07
N VAL A 135 -13.41 2.75 6.11
CA VAL A 135 -12.94 1.37 6.24
C VAL A 135 -11.75 1.34 7.20
N PRO A 136 -11.85 0.68 8.36
CA PRO A 136 -10.70 0.53 9.25
C PRO A 136 -9.65 -0.35 8.58
N LEU A 137 -8.38 0.02 8.77
CA LEU A 137 -7.25 -0.71 8.24
C LEU A 137 -6.43 -1.30 9.39
N CYS A 138 -6.06 -2.57 9.25
CA CYS A 138 -5.26 -3.33 10.21
C CYS A 138 -4.03 -3.91 9.52
N GLU A 139 -2.89 -3.89 10.20
CA GLU A 139 -1.64 -4.39 9.64
C GLU A 139 -1.67 -5.93 9.50
N SER A 140 -1.20 -6.44 8.37
CA SER A 140 -0.71 -7.81 8.27
C SER A 140 0.68 -7.81 7.65
N ILE A 141 1.59 -8.59 8.22
CA ILE A 141 2.90 -8.89 7.63
C ILE A 141 2.92 -10.39 7.33
N GLY A 142 2.78 -10.73 6.05
CA GLY A 142 2.84 -12.11 5.57
C GLY A 142 4.13 -12.41 4.80
N LEU A 143 4.22 -13.64 4.29
CA LEU A 143 5.39 -14.11 3.53
C LEU A 143 5.51 -13.53 2.12
N THR A 144 4.43 -12.93 1.60
CA THR A 144 4.36 -12.38 0.24
C THR A 144 3.86 -10.94 0.26
N GLU A 145 4.18 -10.15 -0.76
CA GLU A 145 3.62 -8.81 -0.93
C GLU A 145 2.09 -8.80 -0.93
N ALA A 146 1.46 -9.84 -1.48
CA ALA A 146 0.02 -9.95 -1.50
C ALA A 146 -0.58 -10.01 -0.09
N THR A 147 0.14 -10.54 0.90
CA THR A 147 -0.30 -10.74 2.28
C THR A 147 0.29 -9.71 3.26
N THR A 148 1.03 -8.72 2.75
CA THR A 148 1.70 -7.68 3.54
C THR A 148 1.14 -6.31 3.20
N GLY A 149 0.71 -5.54 4.18
CA GLY A 149 0.06 -4.24 4.00
C GLY A 149 -0.95 -3.94 5.11
N ALA A 150 -1.73 -2.86 4.95
CA ALA A 150 -2.86 -2.57 5.82
C ALA A 150 -4.15 -3.03 5.15
N PHE A 151 -4.88 -3.95 5.77
CA PHE A 151 -6.05 -4.60 5.22
C PHE A 151 -7.33 -4.11 5.88
N GLY A 152 -8.38 -3.96 5.07
CA GLY A 152 -9.72 -3.59 5.52
C GLY A 152 -10.78 -4.34 4.71
N ARG A 153 -12.01 -4.31 5.22
CA ARG A 153 -13.16 -5.01 4.65
C ARG A 153 -14.38 -4.13 4.63
N LEU A 154 -15.18 -4.25 3.57
CA LEU A 154 -16.55 -3.76 3.50
C LEU A 154 -17.48 -4.91 3.14
N ASP A 155 -18.46 -5.17 3.97
CA ASP A 155 -19.54 -6.08 3.63
C ASP A 155 -20.53 -5.38 2.67
N VAL A 156 -21.00 -6.12 1.68
CA VAL A 156 -22.03 -5.69 0.73
C VAL A 156 -23.19 -6.66 0.84
N ASP A 157 -24.13 -6.25 1.67
CA ASP A 157 -25.32 -6.99 2.09
C ASP A 157 -26.62 -6.37 1.54
N ASP A 158 -26.61 -5.07 1.24
CA ASP A 158 -27.78 -4.36 0.73
C ASP A 158 -28.15 -4.82 -0.70
N PRO A 159 -29.36 -5.40 -0.92
CA PRO A 159 -29.79 -5.85 -2.23
C PRO A 159 -29.87 -4.73 -3.27
N ALA A 160 -30.06 -3.47 -2.87
CA ALA A 160 -30.10 -2.30 -3.75
C ALA A 160 -28.71 -1.80 -4.18
N ALA A 161 -27.61 -2.18 -3.49
CA ALA A 161 -26.28 -1.70 -3.87
C ALA A 161 -25.89 -2.13 -5.30
N ARG A 162 -25.48 -1.17 -6.12
CA ARG A 162 -25.08 -1.33 -7.53
C ARG A 162 -23.70 -0.78 -7.83
N TYR A 163 -23.26 0.22 -7.06
CA TYR A 163 -21.95 0.84 -7.27
C TYR A 163 -21.22 1.05 -5.95
N LEU A 164 -19.91 1.19 -6.05
CA LEU A 164 -19.00 1.50 -4.97
C LEU A 164 -18.08 2.63 -5.43
N VAL A 165 -18.03 3.71 -4.67
CA VAL A 165 -16.99 4.73 -4.78
C VAL A 165 -16.00 4.56 -3.64
N VAL A 166 -14.72 4.66 -3.94
CA VAL A 166 -13.63 4.63 -2.98
C VAL A 166 -12.89 5.96 -3.08
N ALA A 167 -12.77 6.65 -1.96
CA ALA A 167 -12.03 7.91 -1.83
C ALA A 167 -11.33 7.94 -0.46
N SER A 168 -10.64 9.01 -0.10
CA SER A 168 -10.20 9.26 1.28
C SER A 168 -10.78 10.60 1.74
N LEU A 169 -11.78 10.56 2.62
CA LEU A 169 -12.48 11.76 3.13
C LEU A 169 -11.86 12.26 4.44
N ALA A 170 -12.29 13.43 4.93
CA ALA A 170 -11.53 14.11 5.99
C ALA A 170 -11.37 13.33 7.30
N SER A 171 -12.34 12.51 7.70
CA SER A 171 -12.20 11.64 8.87
C SER A 171 -11.06 10.65 8.69
N GLN A 172 -10.98 9.99 7.53
CA GLN A 172 -9.83 9.15 7.17
C GLN A 172 -8.54 9.97 7.06
N LEU A 173 -8.53 11.10 6.38
CA LEU A 173 -7.32 11.92 6.22
C LEU A 173 -6.74 12.43 7.56
N ALA A 174 -7.58 12.56 8.59
CA ALA A 174 -7.16 12.95 9.94
C ALA A 174 -6.79 11.76 10.84
N ALA A 175 -7.00 10.53 10.38
CA ALA A 175 -6.79 9.31 11.16
C ALA A 175 -5.39 8.71 10.95
N THR A 176 -5.13 7.66 11.73
CA THR A 176 -3.91 6.87 11.66
C THR A 176 -4.24 5.38 11.70
N THR A 177 -3.35 4.57 11.16
CA THR A 177 -3.39 3.11 11.30
C THR A 177 -2.25 2.64 12.19
N TYR A 178 -2.58 1.79 13.16
CA TYR A 178 -1.59 1.11 13.98
C TYR A 178 -0.71 0.18 13.13
N TRP A 179 0.58 0.18 13.41
CA TRP A 179 1.56 -0.64 12.69
C TRP A 179 2.64 -1.15 13.63
N GLU A 180 2.87 -2.46 13.68
CA GLU A 180 3.84 -3.13 14.55
C GLU A 180 5.06 -3.61 13.76
N GLN A 181 6.24 -3.04 14.04
CA GLN A 181 7.49 -3.65 13.61
C GLN A 181 7.84 -4.81 14.55
N SER A 182 7.53 -6.03 14.12
CA SER A 182 7.98 -7.24 14.80
C SER A 182 9.51 -7.36 14.74
N PRO A 183 10.22 -7.62 15.87
CA PRO A 183 11.65 -7.91 15.86
C PRO A 183 12.03 -9.24 15.22
N ALA A 184 11.06 -10.05 14.76
CA ALA A 184 11.28 -11.38 14.18
C ALA A 184 11.86 -11.36 12.75
N GLY A 185 12.61 -10.31 12.38
CA GLY A 185 13.46 -10.33 11.19
C GLY A 185 14.73 -11.11 11.49
N LEU A 186 14.77 -12.39 11.12
CA LEU A 186 16.04 -13.04 10.79
C LEU A 186 16.65 -12.25 9.64
N GLY A 187 17.59 -11.37 9.95
CA GLY A 187 18.33 -10.59 8.96
C GLY A 187 17.89 -9.14 8.86
N ASN A 188 18.85 -8.29 9.13
CA ASN A 188 18.96 -6.83 9.05
C ASN A 188 18.65 -6.18 7.68
N ASP A 189 17.75 -6.74 6.88
CA ASP A 189 17.26 -6.17 5.60
C ASP A 189 15.78 -6.51 5.39
N ILE A 190 14.85 -5.77 6.00
CA ILE A 190 13.44 -5.75 5.56
C ILE A 190 13.19 -4.42 4.87
N LEU A 191 13.26 -4.45 3.54
CA LEU A 191 12.73 -3.43 2.65
C LEU A 191 11.20 -3.50 2.71
N ILE A 192 10.53 -2.38 3.00
CA ILE A 192 9.08 -2.27 2.81
C ILE A 192 8.85 -1.90 1.34
N GLY A 193 8.38 -2.85 0.54
CA GLY A 193 8.08 -2.70 -0.90
C GLY A 193 9.09 -3.42 -1.80
N GLY A 194 8.59 -4.17 -2.78
CA GLY A 194 9.38 -5.00 -3.68
C GLY A 194 10.41 -4.26 -4.51
N GLY A 195 11.65 -4.78 -4.48
CA GLY A 195 12.67 -4.51 -5.48
C GLY A 195 14.01 -4.02 -4.94
N ALA A 196 15.05 -4.84 -5.16
CA ALA A 196 16.48 -4.56 -5.03
C ALA A 196 17.05 -4.32 -3.62
N ALA A 197 17.63 -5.40 -3.06
CA ALA A 197 18.67 -5.30 -2.03
C ALA A 197 19.85 -4.48 -2.55
N LEU A 198 20.02 -3.25 -2.05
CA LEU A 198 21.21 -2.43 -2.28
C LEU A 198 21.57 -1.61 -1.04
N GLY A 199 22.67 -2.00 -0.40
CA GLY A 199 23.47 -1.14 0.47
C GLY A 199 23.10 -1.19 1.96
N LYS A 200 24.12 -1.43 2.79
CA LYS A 200 24.08 -1.36 4.26
C LYS A 200 23.33 -0.11 4.73
N SER A 201 22.06 -0.28 5.06
CA SER A 201 21.28 0.72 5.77
C SER A 201 21.51 0.52 7.26
N ALA A 202 21.65 1.62 8.00
CA ALA A 202 21.91 1.61 9.45
C ALA A 202 21.01 0.60 10.19
N PRO A 203 21.49 -0.06 11.26
CA PRO A 203 20.73 -1.08 11.96
C PRO A 203 19.39 -0.52 12.43
N MET A 204 18.30 -0.93 11.80
CA MET A 204 16.95 -0.71 12.33
C MET A 204 16.73 -1.73 13.45
N SER A 205 17.28 -1.43 14.62
CA SER A 205 17.09 -2.23 15.84
C SER A 205 15.85 -1.80 16.64
N ALA A 206 14.85 -1.18 16.01
CA ALA A 206 13.68 -0.71 16.71
C ALA A 206 12.50 -1.65 16.44
N SER A 207 12.38 -2.71 17.26
CA SER A 207 11.06 -3.22 17.60
C SER A 207 10.20 -2.08 18.12
N GLY A 208 8.98 -1.90 17.59
CA GLY A 208 8.12 -0.82 18.05
C GLY A 208 6.80 -0.70 17.31
N SER A 209 5.85 -0.06 17.96
CA SER A 209 4.54 0.29 17.44
C SER A 209 4.54 1.72 16.88
N PHE A 210 3.94 1.92 15.71
CA PHE A 210 3.82 3.20 15.01
C PHE A 210 2.36 3.53 14.77
N GLN A 211 2.07 4.82 14.65
CA GLN A 211 0.81 5.32 14.13
C GLN A 211 1.10 5.92 12.76
N ILE A 212 0.70 5.20 11.71
CA ILE A 212 0.96 5.60 10.34
C ILE A 212 -0.12 6.59 9.92
N PRO A 213 0.23 7.84 9.57
CA PRO A 213 -0.75 8.81 9.12
C PRO A 213 -1.43 8.35 7.82
N HIS A 214 -2.67 8.74 7.66
CA HIS A 214 -3.36 8.58 6.39
C HIS A 214 -3.04 9.75 5.45
N GLY A 215 -3.16 9.52 4.16
CA GLY A 215 -2.89 10.52 3.14
C GLY A 215 -3.83 10.43 1.94
N PRO A 216 -3.85 11.50 1.13
CA PRO A 216 -4.80 11.64 0.05
C PRO A 216 -4.47 10.82 -1.19
N ALA A 217 -3.27 10.26 -1.26
CA ALA A 217 -2.75 9.51 -2.39
C ALA A 217 -2.14 8.20 -1.91
N GLY A 218 -1.80 7.32 -2.85
CA GLY A 218 -1.09 6.08 -2.56
C GLY A 218 -1.62 4.90 -3.34
N VAL A 219 -1.27 3.69 -2.90
CA VAL A 219 -1.66 2.46 -3.56
C VAL A 219 -2.69 1.72 -2.72
N LEU A 220 -3.77 1.32 -3.38
CA LEU A 220 -4.84 0.53 -2.77
C LEU A 220 -5.23 -0.61 -3.70
N TYR A 221 -5.26 -1.82 -3.17
CA TYR A 221 -5.82 -2.96 -3.85
C TYR A 221 -7.30 -3.08 -3.49
N VAL A 222 -8.14 -3.24 -4.50
CA VAL A 222 -9.60 -3.36 -4.33
C VAL A 222 -10.10 -4.54 -5.15
N GLY A 223 -10.95 -5.36 -4.54
CA GLY A 223 -11.59 -6.49 -5.22
C GLY A 223 -12.46 -7.29 -4.26
N ARG A 224 -13.16 -8.31 -4.76
CA ARG A 224 -13.92 -9.23 -3.90
C ARG A 224 -12.98 -9.93 -2.92
N LEU A 225 -13.44 -10.12 -1.70
CA LEU A 225 -12.77 -10.92 -0.70
C LEU A 225 -12.74 -12.38 -1.15
N THR A 226 -11.57 -13.00 -1.07
CA THR A 226 -11.37 -14.42 -1.36
C THR A 226 -10.88 -15.15 -0.10
N PRO A 227 -11.01 -16.49 -0.02
CA PRO A 227 -10.57 -17.26 1.15
C PRO A 227 -9.11 -17.03 1.55
N LYS A 228 -8.24 -16.73 0.58
CA LYS A 228 -6.84 -16.35 0.83
C LYS A 228 -6.74 -15.13 1.77
N TYR A 229 -7.58 -14.14 1.55
CA TYR A 229 -7.54 -12.87 2.27
C TYR A 229 -8.42 -12.85 3.52
N GLU A 230 -9.36 -13.79 3.66
CA GLU A 230 -10.12 -13.97 4.90
C GLU A 230 -9.19 -14.28 6.08
N ARG A 231 -8.22 -15.18 5.88
CA ARG A 231 -7.19 -15.46 6.89
C ARG A 231 -6.30 -14.26 7.19
N VAL A 232 -5.93 -13.51 6.16
CA VAL A 232 -5.12 -12.29 6.34
C VAL A 232 -5.86 -11.28 7.22
N LEU A 233 -7.17 -11.10 7.01
CA LEU A 233 -8.00 -10.22 7.83
C LEU A 233 -8.19 -10.75 9.25
N SER A 234 -8.33 -12.07 9.45
CA SER A 234 -8.48 -12.64 10.80
C SER A 234 -7.23 -12.49 11.65
N ASP A 235 -6.06 -12.50 11.01
CA ASP A 235 -4.76 -12.47 11.67
C ASP A 235 -4.18 -11.04 11.72
N ALA A 236 -4.86 -10.05 11.13
CA ALA A 236 -4.41 -8.68 11.07
C ALA A 236 -4.46 -7.98 12.45
N ILE A 237 -3.45 -7.15 12.71
CA ILE A 237 -3.25 -6.42 13.95
C ILE A 237 -3.83 -5.00 13.78
N CYS A 238 -4.95 -4.74 14.44
CA CYS A 238 -5.65 -3.46 14.35
C CYS A 238 -5.20 -2.43 15.41
N GLY A 239 -4.41 -2.87 16.37
CA GLY A 239 -4.04 -2.07 17.53
C GLY A 239 -3.00 -2.80 18.37
N LYS A 240 -2.48 -2.09 19.38
CA LYS A 240 -1.52 -2.67 20.30
C LYS A 240 -2.18 -3.84 21.04
N PRO A 241 -1.61 -5.06 20.96
CA PRO A 241 -2.15 -6.18 21.72
C PRO A 241 -2.07 -5.87 23.21
N ASP A 242 -3.11 -6.29 23.94
CA ASP A 242 -3.09 -6.23 25.39
C ASP A 242 -1.88 -7.00 25.93
N THR A 243 -1.29 -6.48 27.01
CA THR A 243 -0.14 -7.14 27.63
C THR A 243 -0.63 -8.41 28.32
N GLY A 244 -0.60 -9.53 27.60
CA GLY A 244 -0.92 -10.84 28.17
C GLY A 244 0.11 -11.27 29.21
N GLN A 245 -0.24 -12.21 30.08
CA GLN A 245 0.69 -12.70 31.13
C GLN A 245 1.81 -13.61 30.59
N GLY A 246 1.93 -13.71 29.27
CA GLY A 246 2.89 -14.54 28.54
C GLY A 246 2.39 -15.97 28.38
N LEU A 247 2.58 -16.53 27.17
CA LEU A 247 2.18 -17.89 26.80
C LEU A 247 2.70 -18.96 27.78
N LEU A 248 3.89 -18.74 28.37
CA LEU A 248 4.49 -19.64 29.37
C LEU A 248 3.68 -19.73 30.66
N LYS A 249 2.99 -18.66 31.07
CA LYS A 249 2.15 -18.67 32.27
C LYS A 249 0.81 -19.35 32.00
N ASP A 250 0.25 -19.11 30.81
CA ASP A 250 -1.00 -19.75 30.38
C ASP A 250 -0.79 -21.26 30.15
N LEU A 251 0.35 -21.66 29.57
CA LEU A 251 0.77 -23.06 29.45
C LEU A 251 1.04 -23.69 30.83
N ARG A 252 1.61 -22.96 31.79
CA ARG A 252 1.79 -23.43 33.16
C ARG A 252 0.45 -23.69 33.85
N GLY A 253 -0.55 -22.85 33.60
CA GLY A 253 -1.94 -23.04 34.06
C GLY A 253 -2.62 -24.24 33.40
N ALA A 254 -2.44 -24.44 32.10
CA ALA A 254 -3.05 -25.53 31.35
C ALA A 254 -2.39 -26.90 31.59
N LEU A 255 -1.07 -26.94 31.84
CA LEU A 255 -0.31 -28.18 32.02
C LEU A 255 -0.22 -28.65 33.47
N GLY A 256 -0.71 -27.86 34.44
CA GLY A 256 -0.93 -28.29 35.83
C GLY A 256 0.30 -28.83 36.58
N LYS A 257 1.52 -28.63 36.07
CA LYS A 257 2.75 -29.14 36.70
C LYS A 257 3.85 -28.08 36.73
N PRO A 258 4.50 -27.87 37.90
CA PRO A 258 5.78 -27.17 37.96
C PRO A 258 6.89 -28.09 37.39
N PHE A 259 7.88 -27.50 36.73
CA PHE A 259 9.17 -28.14 36.52
C PHE A 259 10.00 -28.05 37.80
#